data_AF-A0A528BEV9-F1
#
_entry.id   AF-A0A528BEV9-F1
#
_cell.length_a   1.000
_cell.length_b   1.000
_cell.length_c   1.000
_cell.angle_alpha   90.00
_cell.angle_beta   90.00
_cell.angle_gamma   90.00
#
_symmetry.space_group_name_H-M   'P 1'
#
loop_
_entity.id
_entity.type
_entity.pdbx_description
1 polymer ?
#
loop_
_entity_poly.entity_id
_entity_poly.type
_entity_poly.pdbx_seq_one_letter_code
_entity_poly.pdbx_strand_id
1 'polypeptide(L)' 'MPLKIRLARAGSKKRPYYHVVVADARSPRDGRFIE' A
#
# COMPACT_ATOMS: atom_id res chain seq x y z
N MET A 1 -3.19 17.29 -1.56
CA MET A 1 -2.76 15.90 -1.87
C MET A 1 -1.84 15.48 -0.73
N PRO A 2 -2.34 14.90 0.36
CA PRO A 2 -1.49 14.45 1.46
C PRO A 2 -0.89 13.08 1.10
N LEU A 3 0.42 13.07 0.90
CA LEU A 3 1.21 11.84 0.81
C LEU A 3 1.21 11.15 2.16
N LYS A 4 0.91 9.86 2.18
CA LYS A 4 0.94 9.03 3.39
C LYS A 4 1.79 7.81 3.13
N ILE A 5 2.58 7.46 4.14
CA ILE A 5 3.23 6.16 4.22
C ILE A 5 2.17 5.17 4.69
N ARG A 6 1.99 4.07 3.95
CA ARG A 6 1.01 3.03 4.28
C ARG A 6 1.58 1.64 3.98
N LEU A 7 0.88 0.61 4.47
CA LEU A 7 1.22 -0.78 4.21
C LEU A 7 0.34 -1.34 3.08
N ALA A 8 0.96 -1.74 1.96
CA ALA A 8 0.30 -2.47 0.88
C ALA A 8 0.27 -3.96 1.23
N ARG A 9 -0.90 -4.61 1.11
CA ARG A 9 -1.05 -6.02 1.47
C ARG A 9 -0.62 -6.89 0.29
N ALA A 10 0.32 -7.79 0.56
CA ALA A 10 0.77 -8.83 -0.36
C ALA A 10 0.79 -10.20 0.34
N GLY A 11 1.31 -11.21 -0.35
CA GLY A 11 1.40 -12.58 0.15
C GLY A 11 0.19 -13.44 -0.21
N SER A 12 0.12 -14.62 0.39
CA SER A 12 -0.84 -15.66 0.06
C SER A 12 -1.82 -15.91 1.21
N LYS A 13 -2.87 -16.70 0.96
CA LYS A 13 -3.86 -17.05 1.98
C LYS A 13 -3.17 -17.69 3.19
N LYS A 14 -3.43 -17.16 4.39
CA LYS A 14 -2.77 -17.51 5.67
C LYS A 14 -1.27 -17.15 5.78
N ARG A 15 -0.71 -16.37 4.84
CA ARG A 15 0.67 -15.85 4.90
C ARG A 15 0.72 -14.41 4.39
N PRO A 16 0.18 -13.44 5.15
CA PRO A 16 0.20 -12.03 4.74
C PRO A 16 1.63 -11.48 4.78
N TYR A 17 1.96 -10.66 3.78
CA TYR A 17 3.16 -9.83 3.74
C TYR A 17 2.75 -8.37 3.52
N TYR A 18 3.57 -7.43 3.96
CA TYR A 18 3.26 -6.01 3.85
C TYR A 18 4.45 -5.24 3.29
N HIS A 19 4.22 -4.45 2.25
CA HIS A 19 5.20 -3.51 1.72
C HIS A 19 4.94 -2.12 2.29
N VAL A 20 6.01 -1.44 2.71
CA VAL A 20 5.94 0.00 3.02
C VAL A 20 5.91 0.75 1.70
N VAL A 21 4.85 1.51 1.47
CA VAL A 21 4.63 2.25 0.22
C VAL A 21 4.22 3.69 0.51
N VAL A 22 4.57 4.60 -0.39
CA VAL A 22 4.13 6.00 -0.35
C VAL A 22 3.01 6.20 -1.37
N ALA A 23 1.85 6.67 -0.90
CA ALA A 23 0.72 6.92 -1.78
C ALA A 23 -0.12 8.12 -1.31
N ASP A 24 -0.86 8.71 -2.25
CA ASP A 24 -1.89 9.69 -1.90
C ASP A 24 -3.01 9.02 -1.10
N ALA A 25 -3.58 9.75 -0.14
CA ALA A 25 -4.64 9.25 0.71
C ALA A 25 -5.90 8.78 -0.05
N ARG A 26 -6.15 9.29 -1.26
CA ARG A 26 -7.32 8.91 -2.09
C ARG A 26 -7.07 7.69 -2.97
N SER A 27 -5.82 7.23 -3.08
CA SER A 27 -5.48 6.09 -3.93
C SER A 27 -5.91 4.76 -3.27
N PRO A 28 -6.39 3.76 -4.04
CA PRO A 28 -6.74 2.44 -3.50
C PRO A 28 -5.53 1.74 -2.89
N ARG A 29 -5.74 0.95 -1.82
CA ARG A 29 -4.66 0.35 -0.99
C ARG A 29 -3.67 -0.50 -1.79
N ASP A 30 -4.16 -1.25 -2.75
CA ASP A 30 -3.38 -2.22 -3.52
C ASP A 30 -3.17 -1.75 -4.98
N GLY A 31 -3.41 -0.46 -5.26
CA GLY A 31 -3.30 0.14 -6.60
C GLY A 31 -2.09 1.05 -6.78
N ARG A 32 -2.22 2.09 -7.62
CA ARG A 32 -1.09 2.95 -8.04
C ARG A 32 -0.34 3.58 -6.85
N PHE A 33 0.89 3.14 -6.64
CA PHE A 33 1.85 3.72 -5.69
C PHE A 33 2.71 4.76 -6.40
N ILE A 34 3.31 5.66 -5.62
CA ILE A 34 4.27 6.65 -6.12
C ILE A 34 5.68 6.05 -6.06
N GLU A 35 6.00 5.39 -4.94
CA GLU A 35 7.19 4.57 -4.71
C GLU A 35 6.95 3.55 -3.57
#